data_AF-A0A399SQ82-F1
#
_entry.id   AF-A0A399SQ82-F1
#
_cell.length_a   1.000
_cell.length_b   1.000
_cell.length_c   1.000
_cell.angle_alpha   90.00
_cell.angle_beta   90.00
_cell.angle_gamma   90.00
#
_symmetry.space_group_name_H-M   'P 1'
#
loop_
_entity.id
_entity.type
_entity.pdbx_description
1 polymer ?
#
loop_
_entity_poly.entity_id
_entity_poly.type
_entity_poly.pdbx_seq_one_letter_code
_entity_poly.pdbx_strand_id
1 'polypeptide(L)'
;MTSSAGDSPSFHAAPVDASAVEPAAILPETATDAVAVVVRGPAIDAETRCVHYGSALDVVALRAPCCDAWYPCHLCHVAVADHPLAVIPRSAHHLPAALCGVCRATMSVPEYLAADSCPSCGAAFNPGCAAHAHLYFAP
;
A
#
# COMPACT_ATOMS: atom_id res chain seq x y z
N MET A 1 36.44 -70.41 -10.05
CA MET A 1 37.58 -69.55 -10.42
C MET A 1 37.87 -69.78 -11.89
N THR A 2 37.34 -68.96 -12.81
CA THR A 2 37.90 -68.81 -14.16
C THR A 2 37.40 -67.49 -14.74
N SER A 3 38.37 -66.65 -15.09
CA SER A 3 38.27 -65.35 -15.75
C SER A 3 37.94 -65.47 -17.24
N SER A 4 37.41 -64.39 -17.83
CA SER A 4 37.78 -63.77 -19.13
C SER A 4 36.57 -62.92 -19.59
N ALA A 5 36.65 -61.58 -19.64
CA ALA A 5 37.39 -60.72 -20.56
C ALA A 5 36.90 -60.80 -22.02
N GLY A 6 36.45 -59.65 -22.55
CA GLY A 6 36.67 -59.30 -23.96
C GLY A 6 35.43 -59.04 -24.83
N ASP A 7 35.29 -57.77 -25.19
CA ASP A 7 35.01 -57.27 -26.55
C ASP A 7 33.55 -57.13 -27.05
N SER A 8 33.18 -55.87 -27.30
CA SER A 8 32.00 -55.45 -28.08
C SER A 8 32.36 -55.34 -29.56
N PRO A 9 31.41 -55.37 -30.52
CA PRO A 9 30.92 -54.06 -30.98
C PRO A 9 29.49 -53.99 -31.56
N SER A 10 28.98 -52.76 -31.52
CA SER A 10 28.19 -52.06 -32.54
C SER A 10 26.85 -52.64 -33.01
N PHE A 11 25.76 -52.01 -32.53
CA PHE A 11 24.50 -51.95 -33.27
C PHE A 11 24.29 -50.56 -33.87
N HIS A 12 24.08 -50.55 -35.19
CA HIS A 12 23.71 -49.39 -36.00
C HIS A 12 22.33 -48.84 -35.59
N ALA A 13 22.20 -47.52 -35.65
CA ALA A 13 20.98 -46.78 -35.40
C ALA A 13 20.01 -46.81 -36.58
N ALA A 14 18.71 -46.74 -36.30
CA ALA A 14 17.76 -45.92 -37.06
C ALA A 14 16.54 -45.55 -36.18
N PRO A 15 15.93 -44.37 -36.39
CA PRO A 15 15.08 -43.69 -35.41
C PRO A 15 13.59 -43.83 -35.72
N VAL A 16 12.72 -43.58 -34.75
CA VAL A 16 11.39 -42.99 -34.99
C VAL A 16 10.91 -42.16 -33.81
N ASP A 17 10.18 -41.14 -34.21
CA ASP A 17 9.72 -39.91 -33.58
C ASP A 17 8.60 -40.10 -32.54
N ALA A 18 8.29 -38.97 -31.90
CA ALA A 18 6.99 -38.53 -31.38
C ALA A 18 6.83 -38.49 -29.85
N SER A 19 6.80 -37.24 -29.38
CA SER A 19 5.98 -36.72 -28.28
C SER A 19 6.71 -36.45 -26.96
N ALA A 20 7.47 -35.36 -26.97
CA ALA A 20 7.71 -34.55 -25.78
C ALA A 20 7.09 -33.18 -26.03
N VAL A 21 5.97 -32.88 -25.37
CA VAL A 21 5.60 -31.50 -25.02
C VAL A 21 4.86 -31.55 -23.68
N GLU A 22 5.60 -31.34 -22.60
CA GLU A 22 5.06 -30.94 -21.29
C GLU A 22 4.47 -29.53 -21.45
N PRO A 23 3.22 -29.24 -21.05
CA PRO A 23 2.72 -27.88 -21.13
C PRO A 23 3.36 -27.04 -20.03
N ALA A 24 4.21 -26.13 -20.51
CA ALA A 24 4.34 -24.73 -20.13
C ALA A 24 4.03 -24.35 -18.67
N ALA A 25 5.07 -23.82 -18.03
CA ALA A 25 5.04 -22.96 -16.87
C ALA A 25 3.81 -22.03 -16.87
N ILE A 26 3.03 -22.10 -15.79
CA ILE A 26 2.04 -21.09 -15.45
C ILE A 26 2.82 -19.84 -15.02
N LEU A 27 2.87 -18.85 -15.90
CA LEU A 27 3.31 -17.48 -15.64
C LEU A 27 2.18 -16.69 -14.94
N PRO A 28 2.49 -15.54 -14.32
CA PRO A 28 2.12 -15.23 -12.94
C PRO A 28 0.70 -14.68 -12.78
N GLU A 29 0.18 -14.86 -11.57
CA GLU A 29 -0.97 -14.13 -11.06
C GLU A 29 -0.70 -12.63 -11.16
N THR A 30 -1.61 -11.93 -11.83
CA THR A 30 -1.54 -10.50 -12.13
C THR A 30 -1.33 -9.69 -10.85
N ALA A 31 -0.10 -9.28 -10.59
CA ALA A 31 0.18 -8.18 -9.70
C ALA A 31 -0.38 -6.91 -10.36
N THR A 32 -1.59 -6.52 -9.95
CA THR A 32 -2.05 -5.14 -10.12
C THR A 32 -0.96 -4.25 -9.54
N ASP A 33 -0.34 -3.44 -10.39
CA ASP A 33 0.59 -2.39 -9.99
C ASP A 33 -0.12 -1.53 -8.93
N ALA A 34 0.26 -1.74 -7.67
CA ALA A 34 -0.33 -1.00 -6.58
C ALA A 34 0.13 0.45 -6.72
N VAL A 35 -0.77 1.34 -7.18
CA VAL A 35 -0.51 2.78 -7.20
C VAL A 35 -0.12 3.21 -5.79
N ALA A 36 1.15 3.56 -5.62
CA ALA A 36 1.68 3.92 -4.32
C ALA A 36 0.95 5.15 -3.78
N VAL A 37 0.37 5.02 -2.58
CA VAL A 37 -0.30 6.12 -1.88
C VAL A 37 0.74 7.22 -1.57
N VAL A 38 0.65 8.37 -2.26
CA VAL A 38 1.60 9.48 -2.11
C VAL A 38 1.26 10.32 -0.89
N VAL A 39 2.14 10.30 0.12
CA VAL A 39 2.10 11.20 1.28
C VAL A 39 3.07 12.36 1.04
N ARG A 40 2.60 13.60 1.20
CA ARG A 40 3.35 14.83 0.95
C ARG A 40 3.51 15.66 2.22
N GLY A 41 4.45 16.61 2.18
CA GLY A 41 4.75 17.52 3.28
C GLY A 41 5.96 17.09 4.10
N PRO A 42 6.35 17.89 5.11
CA PRO A 42 7.53 17.65 5.95
C PRO A 42 7.30 16.52 6.96
N ALA A 43 7.21 15.28 6.48
CA ALA A 43 7.17 14.08 7.31
C ALA A 43 8.54 13.82 7.95
N ILE A 44 8.56 13.29 9.17
CA ILE A 44 9.80 12.97 9.92
C ILE A 44 10.09 11.47 9.94
N ASP A 45 9.13 10.64 9.54
CA ASP A 45 9.28 9.20 9.37
C ASP A 45 8.30 8.64 8.32
N ALA A 46 8.35 7.32 8.11
CA ALA A 46 7.46 6.61 7.17
C ALA A 46 6.03 6.43 7.71
N GLU A 47 5.82 6.61 9.01
CA GLU A 47 4.53 6.42 9.69
C GLU A 47 3.70 7.70 9.71
N THR A 48 3.99 8.64 8.81
CA THR A 48 3.27 9.89 8.58
C THR A 48 3.39 10.94 9.70
N ARG A 49 4.26 10.74 10.70
CA ARG A 49 4.54 11.81 11.67
C ARG A 49 5.17 12.99 10.95
N CYS A 50 4.94 14.22 11.44
CA CYS A 50 5.46 15.42 10.80
C CYS A 50 6.10 16.39 11.79
N VAL A 51 6.76 17.42 11.26
CA VAL A 51 7.40 18.47 12.06
C VAL A 51 6.41 19.30 12.91
N HIS A 52 5.11 19.24 12.61
CA HIS A 52 4.07 19.94 13.36
C HIS A 52 3.49 19.07 14.49
N TYR A 53 3.25 17.78 14.20
CA TYR A 53 2.71 16.78 15.11
C TYR A 53 3.49 15.48 14.94
N GLY A 54 4.23 15.10 15.99
CA GLY A 54 5.21 14.01 15.93
C GLY A 54 5.20 13.09 17.14
N SER A 55 4.11 13.05 17.90
CA SER A 55 3.92 12.06 18.95
C SER A 55 3.78 10.65 18.35
N ALA A 56 3.92 9.62 19.19
CA ALA A 56 3.73 8.23 18.78
C ALA A 56 2.33 7.96 18.16
N LEU A 57 1.33 8.79 18.49
CA LEU A 57 -0.06 8.69 18.05
C LEU A 57 -0.37 9.45 16.75
N ASP A 58 0.55 10.29 16.27
CA ASP A 58 0.38 11.11 15.06
C ASP A 58 0.66 10.31 13.78
N VAL A 59 -0.02 9.16 13.65
CA VAL A 59 0.22 8.16 12.60
C VAL A 59 -0.93 8.11 11.58
N VAL A 60 -1.59 9.24 11.34
CA VAL A 60 -2.67 9.37 10.36
C VAL A 60 -2.32 10.44 9.34
N ALA A 61 -2.45 10.11 8.06
CA ALA A 61 -2.51 11.10 6.99
C ALA A 61 -3.94 11.21 6.46
N LEU A 62 -4.35 12.42 6.11
CA LEU A 62 -5.69 12.71 5.59
C LEU A 62 -5.61 13.09 4.11
N ARG A 63 -6.61 12.65 3.33
CA ARG A 63 -6.70 12.92 1.89
C ARG A 63 -7.16 14.36 1.65
N ALA A 64 -6.46 15.08 0.78
CA ALA A 64 -6.85 16.38 0.28
C ALA A 64 -7.52 16.23 -1.10
N PRO A 65 -8.83 16.51 -1.23
CA PRO A 65 -9.54 16.34 -2.50
C PRO A 65 -9.15 17.36 -3.58
N CYS A 66 -8.52 18.48 -3.19
CA CYS A 66 -8.06 19.52 -4.12
C CYS A 66 -6.89 19.09 -5.01
N CYS A 67 -6.08 18.11 -4.59
CA CYS A 67 -4.87 17.71 -5.31
C CYS A 67 -4.60 16.19 -5.29
N ASP A 68 -5.58 15.40 -4.83
CA ASP A 68 -5.53 13.93 -4.75
C ASP A 68 -4.25 13.40 -4.08
N ALA A 69 -3.86 14.01 -2.97
CA ALA A 69 -2.69 13.64 -2.20
C ALA A 69 -3.02 13.51 -0.70
N TRP A 70 -2.14 12.81 0.02
CA TRP A 70 -2.28 12.55 1.44
C TRP A 70 -1.30 13.42 2.21
N TYR A 71 -1.73 13.96 3.35
CA TYR A 71 -0.91 14.84 4.17
C TYR A 71 -1.01 14.43 5.64
N PRO A 72 0.10 14.38 6.39
CA PRO A 72 0.09 14.19 7.85
C PRO A 72 -0.86 15.13 8.59
N CYS A 73 -0.89 16.39 8.17
CA CYS A 73 -1.77 17.39 8.74
C CYS A 73 -2.02 18.57 7.78
N HIS A 74 -2.91 19.48 8.17
CA HIS A 74 -3.33 20.60 7.34
C HIS A 74 -2.20 21.61 7.17
N LEU A 75 -1.33 21.76 8.18
CA LEU A 75 -0.12 22.59 8.10
C LEU A 75 0.89 22.01 7.11
N CYS A 76 1.00 20.69 7.01
CA CYS A 76 1.82 20.05 5.99
C CYS A 76 1.31 20.35 4.57
N HIS A 77 -0.01 20.41 4.36
CA HIS A 77 -0.58 20.87 3.10
C HIS A 77 -0.23 22.33 2.83
N VAL A 78 -0.50 23.23 3.78
CA VAL A 78 -0.19 24.67 3.67
C VAL A 78 1.28 24.92 3.36
N ALA A 79 2.19 24.10 3.89
CA ALA A 79 3.63 24.27 3.69
C ALA A 79 4.10 23.95 2.26
N VAL A 80 3.38 23.11 1.49
CA VAL A 80 3.87 22.58 0.21
C VAL A 80 2.89 22.71 -0.96
N ALA A 81 1.61 23.02 -0.70
CA ALA A 81 0.62 23.28 -1.73
C ALA A 81 0.55 24.79 -2.04
N ASP A 82 0.29 25.10 -3.30
CA ASP A 82 0.11 26.47 -3.81
C ASP A 82 -1.36 26.94 -3.77
N HIS A 83 -2.23 26.15 -3.14
CA HIS A 83 -3.67 26.37 -3.04
C HIS A 83 -4.18 26.08 -1.63
N PRO A 84 -5.36 26.61 -1.24
CA PRO A 84 -5.96 26.29 0.05
C PRO A 84 -6.43 24.84 0.12
N LEU A 85 -6.40 24.26 1.32
CA LEU A 85 -6.94 22.93 1.58
C LEU A 85 -8.46 22.93 1.35
N ALA A 86 -8.94 22.03 0.50
CA ALA A 86 -10.37 21.81 0.31
C ALA A 86 -10.90 20.73 1.27
N VAL A 87 -12.17 20.88 1.63
CA VAL A 87 -12.91 19.95 2.48
C VAL A 87 -13.54 18.84 1.64
N ILE A 88 -13.49 17.59 2.11
CA ILE A 88 -14.18 16.44 1.52
C ILE A 88 -15.69 16.62 1.71
N PRO A 89 -16.47 16.71 0.61
CA PRO A 89 -17.91 16.89 0.70
C PRO A 89 -18.59 15.63 1.26
N ARG A 90 -19.76 15.81 1.89
CA ARG A 90 -20.54 14.71 2.48
C ARG A 90 -20.85 13.58 1.51
N SER A 91 -21.08 13.92 0.24
CA SER A 91 -21.30 12.94 -0.84
C SER A 91 -20.11 12.01 -1.06
N ALA A 92 -18.90 12.40 -0.66
CA ALA A 92 -17.66 11.64 -0.82
C ALA A 92 -17.16 10.98 0.50
N HIS A 93 -17.91 11.09 1.60
CA HIS A 93 -17.49 10.55 2.90
C HIS A 93 -17.26 9.03 2.91
N HIS A 94 -17.90 8.31 2.00
CA HIS A 94 -17.76 6.86 1.83
C HIS A 94 -16.46 6.44 1.12
N LEU A 95 -15.72 7.40 0.55
CA LEU A 95 -14.45 7.15 -0.12
C LEU A 95 -13.28 7.21 0.89
N PRO A 96 -12.11 6.63 0.56
CA PRO A 96 -10.89 6.76 1.36
C PRO A 96 -10.57 8.21 1.72
N ALA A 97 -10.44 8.48 3.02
CA ALA A 97 -10.26 9.82 3.57
C ALA A 97 -9.14 9.91 4.62
N ALA A 98 -8.88 8.81 5.35
CA ALA A 98 -7.77 8.69 6.28
C ALA A 98 -6.90 7.48 5.93
N LEU A 99 -5.60 7.59 6.20
CA LEU A 99 -4.58 6.58 5.93
C LEU A 99 -3.80 6.32 7.21
N CYS A 100 -3.74 5.07 7.65
CA CYS A 100 -2.86 4.69 8.76
C CYS A 100 -1.40 4.67 8.27
N GLY A 101 -0.54 5.45 8.91
CA GLY A 101 0.89 5.50 8.61
C GLY A 101 1.63 4.19 8.91
N VAL A 102 1.15 3.41 9.88
CA VAL A 102 1.78 2.14 10.30
C VAL A 102 1.54 1.01 9.30
N CYS A 103 0.26 0.77 8.95
CA CYS A 103 -0.11 -0.38 8.09
C CYS A 103 -0.58 0.01 6.69
N ARG A 104 -0.69 1.31 6.39
CA ARG A 104 -1.15 1.85 5.10
C ARG A 104 -2.60 1.53 4.74
N ALA A 105 -3.38 0.94 5.65
CA ALA A 105 -4.81 0.78 5.46
C ALA A 105 -5.51 2.15 5.40
N THR A 106 -6.44 2.30 4.46
CA THR A 106 -7.28 3.48 4.35
C THR A 106 -8.63 3.28 5.02
N MET A 107 -9.21 4.37 5.50
CA MET A 107 -10.54 4.42 6.12
C MET A 107 -11.36 5.52 5.47
N SER A 108 -12.67 5.32 5.39
CA SER A 108 -13.65 6.35 5.07
C SER A 108 -13.76 7.38 6.21
N VAL A 109 -14.44 8.51 5.96
CA VAL A 109 -14.68 9.53 6.99
C VAL A 109 -15.39 8.95 8.23
N PRO A 110 -16.54 8.23 8.12
CA PRO A 110 -17.22 7.71 9.30
C PRO A 110 -16.40 6.66 10.06
N GLU A 111 -15.64 5.81 9.36
CA GLU A 111 -14.76 4.83 10.00
C GLU A 111 -13.65 5.51 10.80
N TYR A 112 -13.00 6.53 10.23
CA TYR A 112 -11.95 7.28 10.92
C TYR A 112 -12.49 8.04 12.13
N LEU A 113 -13.63 8.72 11.99
CA LEU A 113 -14.21 9.50 13.09
C LEU A 113 -14.73 8.65 14.26
N ALA A 114 -15.01 7.36 14.03
CA ALA A 114 -15.44 6.43 15.06
C ALA A 114 -14.28 5.64 15.71
N ALA A 115 -13.04 5.78 15.20
CA ALA A 115 -11.92 4.94 15.57
C ALA A 115 -10.93 5.62 16.51
N ASP A 116 -10.68 5.01 17.68
CA ASP A 116 -9.57 5.37 18.57
C ASP A 116 -8.24 4.72 18.16
N SER A 117 -8.30 3.72 17.28
CA SER A 117 -7.14 3.00 16.75
C SER A 117 -7.42 2.46 15.36
N CYS A 118 -6.37 2.16 14.60
CA CYS A 118 -6.49 1.60 13.27
C CYS A 118 -7.24 0.24 13.31
N PRO A 119 -8.38 0.09 12.62
CA PRO A 119 -9.12 -1.18 12.60
C PRO A 119 -8.34 -2.35 12.00
N SER A 120 -7.31 -2.06 11.20
CA SER A 120 -6.51 -3.07 10.52
C SER A 120 -5.30 -3.55 11.33
N CYS A 121 -4.68 -2.70 12.16
CA CYS A 121 -3.43 -3.05 12.85
C CYS A 121 -3.40 -2.70 14.34
N GLY A 122 -4.43 -2.04 14.86
CA GLY A 122 -4.53 -1.66 16.28
C GLY A 122 -3.65 -0.49 16.72
N ALA A 123 -2.92 0.16 15.80
CA ALA A 123 -2.14 1.36 16.12
C ALA A 123 -3.06 2.46 16.66
N ALA A 124 -2.75 3.00 17.84
CA ALA A 124 -3.54 4.05 18.47
C ALA A 124 -3.45 5.38 17.71
N PHE A 125 -4.57 6.09 17.62
CA PHE A 125 -4.64 7.39 16.97
C PHE A 125 -4.66 8.52 17.99
N ASN A 126 -4.16 9.69 17.57
CA ASN A 126 -4.21 10.88 18.41
C ASN A 126 -5.66 11.41 18.46
N PRO A 127 -6.33 11.46 19.63
CA PRO A 127 -7.69 12.00 19.75
C PRO A 127 -7.77 13.49 19.37
N GLY A 128 -6.65 14.23 19.47
CA GLY A 128 -6.55 15.61 19.01
C GLY A 128 -6.69 15.77 17.48
N CYS A 129 -6.42 14.72 16.69
CA CYS A 129 -6.63 14.78 15.24
C CYS A 129 -8.12 14.91 14.88
N ALA A 130 -9.01 14.25 15.63
CA ALA A 130 -10.46 14.33 15.40
C ALA A 130 -11.02 15.73 15.68
N ALA A 131 -10.42 16.51 16.59
CA ALA A 131 -10.82 17.90 16.83
C ALA A 131 -10.65 18.79 15.58
N HIS A 132 -9.74 18.42 14.68
CA HIS A 132 -9.51 19.10 13.41
C HIS A 132 -10.37 18.58 12.25
N ALA A 133 -11.33 17.67 12.49
CA ALA A 133 -12.16 17.07 11.46
C ALA A 133 -12.83 18.11 10.53
N HIS A 134 -13.27 19.23 11.08
CA HIS A 134 -13.90 20.33 10.34
C HIS A 134 -12.99 20.99 9.29
N LEU A 135 -11.66 20.83 9.40
CA LEU A 135 -10.70 21.30 8.40
C LEU A 135 -10.63 20.38 7.16
N TYR A 136 -11.15 19.16 7.27
CA TYR A 136 -11.06 18.13 6.22
C TYR A 136 -12.40 17.62 5.75
N PHE A 137 -13.44 17.61 6.59
CA PHE A 137 -14.71 16.96 6.28
C PHE A 137 -15.87 17.94 6.45
N ALA A 138 -16.74 17.99 5.43
CA ALA A 138 -17.99 18.72 5.53
C ALA A 138 -18.89 18.05 6.58
N PRO A 139 -19.72 18.80 7.33
CA PRO A 139 -20.68 18.23 8.27
C PRO A 139 -21.72 17.31 7.58
#